data_AF-A0A2V8EUV5-F1
#
_entry.id   AF-A0A2V8EUV5-F1
#
_cell.length_a   1.000
_cell.length_b   1.000
_cell.length_c   1.000
_cell.angle_alpha   90.00
_cell.angle_beta   90.00
_cell.angle_gamma   90.00
#
_symmetry.space_group_name_H-M   'P 1'
#
loop_
_entity.id
_entity.type
_entity.pdbx_description
1 polymer ?
#
loop_
_entity_poly.entity_id
_entity_poly.type
_entity_poly.pdbx_seq_one_letter_code
_entity_poly.pdbx_strand_id
1 'polypeptide(L)'
;MIDRDLRRAIALIVPYWRRLALVMALSLASTAVSLYLPLLSRDVFDGALLGRDAGRLVRIVGLFALISIVSFVLNVASGLRYTRVSADILFDMRLVMYRHLHRLSPRFYARTRLGDIMSRINNDIGEIQRIAAETA
;
A
#
# COMPACT_ATOMS: atom_id res chain seq x y z
N MET A 1 11.31 10.15 21.14
CA MET A 1 11.89 11.40 20.60
C MET A 1 11.65 11.39 19.11
N ILE A 2 10.49 11.88 18.65
CA ILE A 2 10.19 11.95 17.20
C ILE A 2 10.97 13.15 16.66
N ASP A 3 12.03 12.87 15.90
CA ASP A 3 12.93 13.89 15.38
C ASP A 3 12.23 14.86 14.42
N ARG A 4 12.75 16.10 14.38
CA ARG A 4 12.23 17.19 13.55
C ARG A 4 12.15 16.83 12.06
N ASP A 5 12.98 15.89 11.63
CA ASP A 5 13.05 15.39 10.26
C ASP A 5 11.91 14.43 9.92
N LEU A 6 11.46 13.59 10.86
CA LEU A 6 10.28 12.74 10.66
C LEU A 6 9.02 13.59 10.48
N ARG A 7 8.90 14.66 11.25
CA ARG A 7 7.77 15.60 11.12
C ARG A 7 7.73 16.28 9.75
N ARG A 8 8.89 16.57 9.15
CA ARG A 8 8.98 17.13 7.80
C ARG A 8 8.63 16.09 6.73
N ALA A 9 9.08 14.85 6.89
CA ALA A 9 8.72 13.75 5.99
C ALA A 9 7.21 13.48 6.03
N ILE A 10 6.60 13.42 7.22
CA ILE A 10 5.16 13.23 7.40
C ILE A 10 4.38 14.40 6.76
N ALA A 11 4.84 15.65 6.92
CA ALA A 11 4.18 16.80 6.31
C ALA A 11 4.06 16.72 4.77
N LEU A 12 4.98 16.01 4.10
CA LEU A 12 4.92 15.77 2.65
C LEU A 12 3.86 14.71 2.28
N ILE A 13 3.55 13.80 3.20
CA ILE A 13 2.57 12.71 2.99
C ILE A 13 1.16 13.13 3.43
N VAL A 14 1.04 14.04 4.40
CA VAL A 14 -0.24 14.54 4.91
C VAL A 14 -1.24 14.86 3.79
N PRO A 15 -0.92 15.57 2.69
CA PRO A 15 -1.90 15.84 1.62
C PRO A 15 -2.57 14.58 1.02
N TYR A 16 -1.92 13.43 1.11
CA TYR A 16 -2.36 12.15 0.57
C TYR A 16 -3.17 11.31 1.57
N TRP A 17 -3.39 11.77 2.81
CA TRP A 17 -4.03 11.01 3.90
C TRP A 17 -5.40 10.42 3.51
N ARG A 18 -6.22 11.16 2.75
CA ARG A 18 -7.54 10.68 2.32
C ARG A 18 -7.44 9.53 1.32
N ARG A 19 -6.44 9.58 0.44
CA ARG A 19 -6.20 8.53 -0.56
C ARG A 19 -5.65 7.28 0.12
N LEU A 20 -4.76 7.44 1.10
CA LEU A 20 -4.27 6.36 1.95
C LEU A 20 -5.38 5.75 2.83
N ALA A 21 -6.28 6.58 3.37
CA ALA A 21 -7.44 6.10 4.12
C ALA A 21 -8.37 5.23 3.26
N LEU A 22 -8.55 5.56 1.98
CA LEU A 22 -9.30 4.73 1.03
C LEU A 22 -8.59 3.39 0.77
N VAL A 23 -7.27 3.38 0.59
CA VAL A 23 -6.48 2.15 0.47
C VAL A 23 -6.66 1.28 1.71
N MET A 24 -6.56 1.89 2.90
CA MET A 24 -6.76 1.20 4.17
C MET A 24 -8.17 0.62 4.28
N ALA A 25 -9.21 1.39 3.93
CA ALA A 25 -10.59 0.92 3.94
C ALA A 25 -10.81 -0.28 3.00
N LEU A 26 -10.25 -0.25 1.78
CA LEU A 26 -10.33 -1.37 0.83
C LEU A 26 -9.60 -2.62 1.36
N SER A 27 -8.43 -2.43 1.98
CA SER A 27 -7.64 -3.51 2.59
C SER A 27 -8.38 -4.16 3.77
N LEU A 28 -8.97 -3.36 4.66
CA LEU A 28 -9.80 -3.86 5.77
C LEU A 28 -11.03 -4.59 5.26
N ALA A 29 -11.72 -4.04 4.25
CA ALA A 29 -12.87 -4.71 3.64
C ALA A 29 -12.48 -6.07 3.06
N SER A 30 -11.35 -6.14 2.35
CA SER A 30 -10.84 -7.41 1.81
C SER A 30 -10.51 -8.42 2.90
N THR A 31 -9.86 -7.97 3.98
CA THR A 31 -9.52 -8.81 5.13
C THR A 31 -10.78 -9.34 5.80
N ALA A 32 -11.79 -8.50 6.04
CA ALA A 32 -13.06 -8.90 6.62
C ALA A 32 -13.81 -9.93 5.77
N VAL A 33 -13.85 -9.73 4.45
CA VAL A 33 -14.43 -10.69 3.49
C VAL A 33 -13.66 -12.02 3.52
N SER A 34 -12.32 -11.97 3.56
CA SER A 34 -11.48 -13.18 3.59
C SER A 34 -11.63 -13.98 4.88
N LEU A 35 -11.95 -13.32 6.00
CA LEU A 35 -12.21 -13.96 7.28
C LEU A 35 -13.49 -14.82 7.29
N TYR A 36 -14.36 -14.65 6.29
CA TYR A 36 -15.54 -15.48 6.11
C TYR A 36 -15.20 -16.87 5.52
N LEU A 37 -14.06 -17.03 4.84
CA LEU A 37 -13.63 -18.32 4.27
C LEU A 37 -13.43 -19.41 5.34
N PRO A 38 -12.74 -19.16 6.47
CA PRO A 38 -12.61 -20.13 7.56
C PRO A 38 -13.94 -20.57 8.18
N LEU A 39 -14.94 -19.68 8.25
CA LEU A 39 -16.28 -20.03 8.73
C LEU A 39 -16.98 -20.98 7.75
N LEU A 40 -16.83 -20.71 6.46
CA LEU A 40 -17.33 -21.57 5.40
C LEU A 40 -16.64 -22.92 5.34
N SER A 41 -15.34 -22.98 5.56
CA SER A 41 -14.62 -24.26 5.57
C SER A 41 -15.13 -25.15 6.71
N ARG A 42 -15.42 -24.58 7.89
CA ARG A 42 -16.08 -25.31 8.99
C ARG A 42 -17.42 -25.90 8.54
N ASP A 43 -18.27 -25.13 7.88
CA ASP A 43 -19.58 -25.61 7.40
C ASP A 43 -19.46 -26.70 6.30
N VAL A 44 -18.42 -26.63 5.46
CA VAL A 44 -18.11 -27.70 4.48
C VAL A 44 -17.78 -29.01 5.20
N PHE A 45 -16.89 -28.95 6.20
CA PHE A 45 -16.45 -30.14 6.93
C PHE A 45 -17.55 -30.72 7.83
N ASP A 46 -18.29 -29.89 8.56
CA ASP A 46 -19.32 -30.33 9.50
C ASP A 46 -20.62 -30.78 8.80
N GLY A 47 -20.96 -30.21 7.62
CA GLY A 47 -22.29 -30.42 7.01
C GLY A 47 -22.31 -31.15 5.65
N ALA A 48 -21.30 -30.96 4.78
CA ALA A 48 -21.39 -31.43 3.39
C ALA A 48 -20.82 -32.85 3.18
N LEU A 49 -19.80 -33.23 3.96
CA LEU A 49 -19.17 -34.56 3.86
C LEU A 49 -19.96 -35.66 4.58
N LEU A 50 -20.64 -35.31 5.69
CA LEU A 50 -21.42 -36.26 6.50
C LEU A 50 -22.84 -36.51 5.94
N GLY A 51 -23.43 -35.55 5.21
CA GLY A 51 -24.81 -35.63 4.72
C GLY A 51 -25.01 -36.17 3.28
N ARG A 52 -23.94 -36.35 2.49
CA ARG A 52 -23.98 -36.77 1.06
C ARG A 52 -24.87 -35.92 0.14
N ASP A 53 -25.08 -34.64 0.49
CA ASP A 53 -26.02 -33.77 -0.21
C ASP A 53 -25.31 -32.90 -1.27
N ALA A 54 -25.20 -33.42 -2.49
CA ALA A 54 -24.41 -32.83 -3.57
C ALA A 54 -24.83 -31.38 -3.92
N GLY A 55 -26.11 -31.05 -3.80
CA GLY A 55 -26.61 -29.69 -4.04
C GLY A 55 -26.10 -28.67 -3.02
N ARG A 56 -25.94 -29.09 -1.75
CA ARG A 56 -25.39 -28.24 -0.69
C ARG A 56 -23.90 -27.99 -0.91
N LEU A 57 -23.17 -29.00 -1.34
CA LEU A 57 -21.74 -28.89 -1.67
C LEU A 57 -21.50 -27.89 -2.81
N VAL A 58 -22.25 -27.99 -3.92
CA VAL A 58 -22.12 -27.05 -5.05
C VAL A 58 -22.41 -25.61 -4.63
N ARG A 59 -23.42 -25.38 -3.78
CA ARG A 59 -23.73 -24.04 -3.26
C ARG A 59 -22.59 -23.47 -2.42
N ILE A 60 -22.00 -24.28 -1.53
CA ILE A 60 -20.90 -23.82 -0.67
C ILE A 60 -19.64 -23.55 -1.50
N VAL A 61 -19.30 -24.42 -2.46
CA VAL A 61 -18.18 -24.20 -3.38
C VAL A 61 -18.39 -22.94 -4.22
N GLY A 62 -19.62 -22.72 -4.72
CA GLY A 62 -19.97 -21.49 -5.43
C GLY A 62 -19.80 -20.23 -4.57
N LEU A 63 -20.22 -20.29 -3.31
CA LEU A 63 -20.05 -19.18 -2.37
C LEU A 63 -18.56 -18.95 -2.04
N PHE A 64 -17.78 -20.01 -1.87
CA PHE A 64 -16.34 -19.95 -1.65
C PHE A 64 -15.62 -19.27 -2.82
N ALA A 65 -15.95 -19.69 -4.05
CA ALA A 65 -15.41 -19.08 -5.27
C ALA A 65 -15.78 -17.60 -5.36
N LEU A 66 -17.05 -17.25 -5.10
CA LEU A 66 -17.51 -15.86 -5.12
C LEU A 66 -16.75 -14.99 -4.12
N ILE A 67 -16.64 -15.42 -2.86
CA ILE A 67 -15.96 -14.64 -1.81
C ILE A 67 -14.46 -14.52 -2.13
N SER A 68 -13.84 -15.57 -2.67
CA SER A 68 -12.45 -15.54 -3.10
C SER A 68 -12.22 -14.52 -4.22
N ILE A 69 -13.09 -14.48 -5.23
CA ILE A 69 -13.03 -13.50 -6.32
C ILE A 69 -13.22 -12.07 -5.77
N VAL A 70 -14.21 -11.86 -4.89
CA VAL A 70 -14.46 -10.54 -4.29
C VAL A 70 -13.26 -10.05 -3.49
N SER A 71 -12.70 -10.91 -2.64
CA SER A 71 -11.49 -10.58 -1.86
C SER A 71 -10.29 -10.31 -2.77
N PHE A 72 -10.11 -11.09 -3.84
CA PHE A 72 -9.05 -10.85 -4.82
C PHE A 72 -9.20 -9.49 -5.50
N VAL A 73 -10.40 -9.14 -5.97
CA VAL A 73 -10.66 -7.85 -6.62
C VAL A 73 -10.42 -6.68 -5.65
N LEU A 74 -10.84 -6.79 -4.39
CA LEU A 74 -10.59 -5.76 -3.38
C LEU A 74 -9.09 -5.57 -3.10
N ASN A 75 -8.34 -6.68 -2.97
CA ASN A 75 -6.89 -6.65 -2.81
C ASN A 75 -6.19 -5.99 -4.00
N VAL A 76 -6.54 -6.38 -5.23
CA VAL A 76 -5.97 -5.79 -6.45
C VAL A 76 -6.30 -4.30 -6.53
N ALA A 77 -7.54 -3.91 -6.25
CA ALA A 77 -7.94 -2.51 -6.25
C ALA A 77 -7.17 -1.69 -5.20
N SER A 78 -7.03 -2.22 -3.98
CA SER A 78 -6.25 -1.62 -2.90
C SER A 78 -4.79 -1.46 -3.30
N GLY A 79 -4.17 -2.51 -3.84
CA GLY A 79 -2.78 -2.50 -4.31
C GLY A 79 -2.53 -1.50 -5.43
N LEU A 80 -3.38 -1.47 -6.46
CA LEU A 80 -3.26 -0.50 -7.56
C LEU A 80 -3.43 0.95 -7.08
N ARG A 81 -4.33 1.19 -6.11
CA ARG A 81 -4.50 2.51 -5.51
C ARG A 81 -3.29 2.89 -4.67
N TYR A 82 -2.76 1.97 -3.86
CA TYR A 82 -1.55 2.17 -3.08
C TYR A 82 -0.36 2.54 -3.97
N THR A 83 -0.08 1.74 -5.01
CA THR A 83 1.05 2.00 -5.93
C THR A 83 0.95 3.37 -6.58
N ARG A 84 -0.25 3.80 -7.00
CA ARG A 84 -0.45 5.13 -7.59
C ARG A 84 -0.18 6.24 -6.58
N VAL A 85 -0.72 6.12 -5.37
CA VAL A 85 -0.52 7.13 -4.31
C VAL A 85 0.95 7.21 -3.90
N SER A 86 1.62 6.07 -3.75
CA SER A 86 3.06 6.03 -3.43
C SER A 86 3.92 6.64 -4.53
N ALA A 87 3.57 6.40 -5.80
CA ALA A 87 4.26 7.03 -6.93
C ALA A 87 4.08 8.55 -6.95
N ASP A 88 2.87 9.05 -6.70
CA ASP A 88 2.59 10.48 -6.60
C ASP A 88 3.40 11.14 -5.46
N ILE A 89 3.41 10.51 -4.27
CA ILE A 89 4.20 10.98 -3.12
C ILE A 89 5.69 11.04 -3.48
N LEU A 90 6.23 9.97 -4.05
CA LEU A 90 7.64 9.90 -4.43
C LEU A 90 8.00 10.95 -5.49
N PHE A 91 7.12 11.17 -6.47
CA PHE A 91 7.29 12.20 -7.48
C PHE A 91 7.38 13.59 -6.86
N ASP A 92 6.45 13.92 -5.96
CA ASP A 92 6.44 15.23 -5.28
C ASP A 92 7.68 15.44 -4.41
N MET A 93 8.12 14.40 -3.68
CA MET A 93 9.35 14.47 -2.88
C MET A 93 10.58 14.76 -3.75
N ARG A 94 10.70 14.05 -4.89
CA ARG A 94 11.78 14.29 -5.86
C ARG A 94 11.69 15.69 -6.46
N LEU A 95 10.49 16.15 -6.81
CA LEU A 95 10.27 17.49 -7.37
C LEU A 95 10.70 18.60 -6.40
N VAL A 96 10.39 18.47 -5.11
CA VAL A 96 10.85 19.40 -4.07
C VAL A 96 12.38 19.43 -3.99
N MET A 97 13.02 18.27 -4.02
CA MET A 97 14.49 18.18 -4.01
C MET A 97 15.14 18.76 -5.25
N TYR A 98 14.61 18.48 -6.45
CA TYR A 98 15.11 19.08 -7.69
C TYR A 98 15.00 20.61 -7.68
N ARG A 99 13.87 21.16 -7.20
CA ARG A 99 13.70 22.60 -7.05
C ARG A 99 14.70 23.20 -6.06
N HIS A 100 15.03 22.48 -4.99
CA HIS A 100 16.05 22.92 -4.04
C HIS A 100 17.44 22.92 -4.66
N LEU A 101 17.81 21.86 -5.38
CA LEU A 101 19.10 21.75 -6.07
C LEU A 101 19.31 22.90 -7.05
N HIS A 102 18.32 23.24 -7.89
CA HIS A 102 18.43 24.36 -8.84
C HIS A 102 18.71 25.72 -8.20
N ARG A 103 18.49 25.88 -6.88
CA ARG A 103 18.77 27.12 -6.15
C ARG A 103 20.15 27.12 -5.47
N LEU A 104 20.88 26.01 -5.50
CA LEU A 104 22.19 25.90 -4.86
C LEU A 104 23.28 26.57 -5.68
N SER A 105 24.26 27.14 -4.97
CA SER A 105 25.40 27.80 -5.60
C SER A 105 26.29 26.81 -6.37
N PRO A 106 27.02 27.26 -7.41
CA PRO A 106 28.01 26.45 -8.12
C PRO A 106 29.07 25.80 -7.21
N ARG A 107 29.39 26.43 -6.07
CA ARG A 107 30.32 25.88 -5.06
C ARG A 107 29.85 24.57 -4.42
N PHE A 108 28.56 24.29 -4.41
CA PHE A 108 28.02 23.00 -3.96
C PHE A 108 28.41 21.90 -4.95
N TYR A 109 28.15 22.14 -6.23
CA TYR A 109 28.45 21.20 -7.32
C TYR A 109 29.94 20.96 -7.54
N ALA A 110 30.80 21.92 -7.19
CA ALA A 110 32.24 21.72 -7.20
C ALA A 110 32.74 20.73 -6.12
N ARG A 111 31.95 20.49 -5.06
CA ARG A 111 32.33 19.64 -3.91
C ARG A 111 31.57 18.32 -3.84
N THR A 112 30.43 18.21 -4.53
CA THR A 112 29.58 17.02 -4.48
C THR A 112 29.49 16.40 -5.86
N ARG A 113 29.81 15.10 -5.97
CA ARG A 113 29.75 14.39 -7.25
C ARG A 113 28.29 14.24 -7.69
N LEU A 114 28.03 14.43 -8.98
CA LEU A 114 26.68 14.31 -9.54
C LEU A 114 26.06 12.93 -9.27
N GLY A 115 26.87 11.87 -9.28
CA GLY A 115 26.44 10.50 -8.96
C GLY A 115 25.91 10.35 -7.53
N ASP A 116 26.54 11.02 -6.55
CA ASP A 116 26.11 10.98 -5.15
C ASP A 116 24.76 11.67 -4.98
N ILE A 117 24.55 12.79 -5.70
CA ILE A 117 23.27 13.51 -5.71
C ILE A 117 22.16 12.60 -6.27
N MET A 118 22.41 11.95 -7.41
CA MET A 118 21.43 11.06 -8.02
C MET A 118 21.13 9.84 -7.15
N SER A 119 22.14 9.26 -6.48
CA SER A 119 21.93 8.14 -5.56
C SER A 119 21.01 8.54 -4.41
N ARG A 120 21.24 9.69 -3.78
CA ARG A 120 20.40 10.19 -2.67
C ARG A 120 18.95 10.46 -3.12
N ILE A 121 18.77 11.06 -4.29
CA ILE A 121 17.42 11.34 -4.82
C ILE A 121 16.66 10.06 -5.17
N ASN A 122 17.35 9.06 -5.69
CA ASN A 122 16.70 7.83 -6.14
C ASN A 122 16.47 6.84 -5.00
N ASN A 123 17.47 6.68 -4.12
CA ASN A 123 17.48 5.67 -3.06
C ASN A 123 16.96 6.24 -1.74
N ASP A 124 17.58 7.28 -1.19
CA ASP A 124 17.24 7.79 0.14
C ASP A 124 15.81 8.36 0.19
N ILE A 125 15.38 9.10 -0.84
CA ILE A 125 14.00 9.62 -0.90
C ILE A 125 12.99 8.48 -0.99
N GLY A 126 13.30 7.45 -1.79
CA GLY A 126 12.45 6.26 -1.89
C GLY A 126 12.30 5.55 -0.55
N GLU A 127 13.41 5.43 0.19
CA GLU A 127 13.43 4.81 1.50
C GLU A 127 12.64 5.61 2.55
N ILE A 128 12.81 6.94 2.57
CA ILE A 128 12.03 7.83 3.45
C ILE A 128 10.54 7.74 3.14
N GLN A 129 10.17 7.75 1.86
CA GLN A 129 8.77 7.58 1.43
C GLN A 129 8.20 6.24 1.89
N ARG A 130 8.97 5.15 1.75
CA ARG A 130 8.55 3.81 2.17
C ARG A 130 8.27 3.76 3.67
N ILE A 131 9.25 4.15 4.48
CA ILE A 131 9.13 4.12 5.95
C ILE A 131 7.94 4.97 6.40
N ALA A 132 7.83 6.19 5.88
CA ALA A 132 6.78 7.11 6.30
C ALA A 132 5.37 6.72 5.79
N ALA A 133 5.27 5.94 4.71
CA ALA A 133 3.99 5.37 4.25
C ALA A 133 3.61 4.09 5.00
N GLU A 134 4.59 3.30 5.46
CA GLU A 134 4.36 2.07 6.22
C GLU A 134 4.07 2.32 7.71
N THR A 135 4.58 3.43 8.28
CA THR A 135 4.38 3.78 9.70
C THR A 135 3.25 4.78 9.96
N ALA A 136 2.71 5.45 8.93
CA ALA A 136 1.57 6.36 9.05
C ALA A 136 0.23 5.62 8.97
#